data_AF-A0A948DS95-F1
#
_entry.id   AF-A0A948DS95-F1
#
_cell.length_a   1.000
_cell.length_b   1.000
_cell.length_c   1.000
_cell.angle_alpha   90.00
_cell.angle_beta   90.00
_cell.angle_gamma   90.00
#
_symmetry.space_group_name_H-M   'P 1'
#
loop_
_entity.id
_entity.type
_entity.pdbx_description
1 polymer ?
#
loop_
_entity_poly.entity_id
_entity_poly.type
_entity_poly.pdbx_seq_one_letter_code
_entity_poly.pdbx_strand_id
1 'polypeptide(L)'
;MKIDDLPGLLAANKGFRFDPAKVTAPSLILVSNGEYQSPEIKRQTKLCIEGLPNPKKRLVITPAEEGASSHCIMENRSLMSQELFDWLDEVFK
;
A
#
# COMPACT_ATOMS: atom_id res chain seq x y z
N MET A 1 -4.36 28.25 0.40
CA MET A 1 -5.34 27.16 0.20
C MET A 1 -5.90 26.83 1.58
N LYS A 2 -7.21 26.96 1.82
CA LYS A 2 -7.80 26.48 3.08
C LYS A 2 -7.84 24.95 2.98
N ILE A 3 -7.37 24.26 4.01
CA ILE A 3 -7.26 22.78 4.03
C ILE A 3 -8.64 22.10 3.95
N ASP A 4 -9.69 22.86 4.23
CA ASP A 4 -11.07 22.47 4.40
C ASP A 4 -11.95 22.75 3.17
N ASP A 5 -11.37 23.18 2.04
CA ASP A 5 -12.07 23.33 0.75
C ASP A 5 -12.11 22.01 -0.03
N LEU A 6 -12.98 21.10 0.40
CA LEU A 6 -13.14 19.78 -0.24
C LEU A 6 -13.49 19.87 -1.74
N PRO A 7 -14.42 20.73 -2.21
CA PRO A 7 -14.67 20.90 -3.63
C PRO A 7 -13.44 21.38 -4.42
N GLY A 8 -12.68 22.33 -3.86
CA GLY A 8 -11.42 22.79 -4.46
C GLY A 8 -10.38 21.67 -4.56
N LEU A 9 -10.25 20.83 -3.53
CA LEU A 9 -9.37 19.67 -3.54
C LEU A 9 -9.78 18.63 -4.58
N LEU A 10 -11.08 18.36 -4.74
CA LEU A 10 -11.59 17.45 -5.77
C LEU A 10 -11.29 17.97 -7.18
N ALA A 11 -11.50 19.27 -7.41
CA ALA A 11 -11.20 19.90 -8.70
C ALA A 11 -9.69 19.87 -9.00
N ALA A 12 -8.84 20.17 -8.00
CA ALA A 12 -7.38 20.16 -8.14
C ALA A 12 -6.82 18.76 -8.44
N ASN A 13 -7.46 17.70 -7.93
CA ASN A 13 -7.06 16.31 -8.18
C ASN A 13 -7.76 15.67 -9.41
N LYS A 14 -8.53 16.47 -10.18
CA LYS A 14 -9.20 15.97 -11.37
C LYS A 14 -8.16 15.54 -12.41
N GLY A 15 -8.30 14.30 -12.90
CA GLY A 15 -7.35 13.72 -13.87
C GLY A 15 -6.07 13.18 -13.24
N PHE A 16 -5.79 13.46 -11.97
CA PHE A 16 -4.74 12.77 -11.22
C PHE A 16 -5.21 11.33 -10.99
N ARG A 17 -4.76 10.43 -11.85
CA ARG A 17 -5.11 9.02 -11.87
C ARG A 17 -3.83 8.22 -11.96
N PHE A 18 -3.79 7.16 -11.18
CA PHE A 18 -2.70 6.20 -11.19
C PHE A 18 -3.15 4.98 -12.00
N ASP A 19 -2.28 4.53 -12.91
CA ASP A 19 -2.48 3.31 -13.70
C ASP A 19 -1.43 2.28 -13.27
N PRO A 20 -1.80 1.26 -12.48
CA PRO A 20 -0.88 0.24 -12.00
C PRO A 20 -0.14 -0.49 -13.13
N ALA A 21 -0.76 -0.61 -14.31
CA ALA A 21 -0.17 -1.29 -15.47
C ALA A 21 1.09 -0.61 -15.99
N LYS A 22 1.30 0.68 -15.65
CA LYS A 22 2.49 1.44 -16.05
C LYS A 22 3.67 1.26 -15.09
N VAL A 23 3.47 0.64 -13.93
CA VAL A 23 4.56 0.40 -12.96
C VAL A 23 5.21 -0.95 -13.27
N THR A 24 6.26 -0.91 -14.07
CA THR A 24 6.96 -2.11 -14.55
C THR A 24 7.99 -2.66 -13.55
N ALA A 25 8.25 -1.95 -12.45
CA ALA A 25 9.19 -2.37 -11.41
C ALA A 25 8.60 -3.44 -10.47
N PRO A 26 9.43 -4.29 -9.84
CA PRO A 26 9.03 -5.08 -8.68
C PRO A 26 8.37 -4.20 -7.63
N SER A 27 7.29 -4.68 -7.01
CA SER A 27 6.45 -3.86 -6.12
C SER A 27 6.01 -4.64 -4.89
N LEU A 28 6.21 -4.04 -3.72
CA LEU A 28 5.69 -4.53 -2.44
C LEU A 28 4.60 -3.57 -1.95
N ILE A 29 3.43 -4.13 -1.62
CA ILE A 29 2.36 -3.40 -0.95
C ILE A 29 2.27 -3.94 0.47
N LEU A 30 2.55 -3.08 1.46
CA LEU A 30 2.40 -3.34 2.88
C LEU A 30 1.18 -2.58 3.40
N VAL A 31 0.22 -3.29 3.99
CA VAL A 31 -0.97 -2.68 4.61
C VAL A 31 -1.16 -3.27 5.99
N SER A 32 -1.41 -2.42 6.98
CA SER A 32 -1.72 -2.90 8.33
C SER A 32 -3.09 -3.58 8.39
N ASN A 33 -3.29 -4.53 9.31
CA ASN A 33 -4.61 -5.15 9.48
C ASN A 33 -5.72 -4.10 9.70
N GLY A 34 -5.44 -3.10 10.54
CA GLY A 34 -6.41 -2.08 10.92
C GLY A 34 -6.86 -1.23 9.73
N GLU A 35 -5.92 -0.79 8.88
CA GLU A 35 -6.26 -0.09 7.64
C GLU A 35 -6.98 -0.99 6.64
N TYR A 36 -6.54 -2.26 6.55
CA TYR A 36 -7.13 -3.23 5.65
C TYR A 36 -8.57 -3.56 6.03
N GLN A 37 -9.09 -3.20 7.21
CA GLN A 37 -10.53 -3.32 7.50
C GLN A 37 -11.40 -2.38 6.67
N SER A 38 -10.85 -1.27 6.16
CA SER A 38 -11.60 -0.31 5.33
C SER A 38 -11.94 -0.91 3.95
N PRO A 39 -13.22 -0.93 3.53
CA PRO A 39 -13.62 -1.45 2.22
C PRO A 39 -12.91 -0.76 1.05
N GLU A 40 -12.66 0.54 1.16
CA GLU A 40 -11.97 1.29 0.10
C GLU A 40 -10.49 0.94 0.02
N ILE A 41 -9.82 0.73 1.15
CA ILE A 41 -8.43 0.25 1.17
C ILE A 41 -8.35 -1.15 0.56
N LYS A 42 -9.26 -2.08 0.92
CA LYS A 42 -9.32 -3.40 0.28
C LYS A 42 -9.49 -3.28 -1.25
N ARG A 43 -10.41 -2.42 -1.69
CA ARG A 43 -10.69 -2.21 -3.12
C ARG A 43 -9.47 -1.65 -3.86
N GLN A 44 -8.84 -0.60 -3.33
CA GLN A 44 -7.66 0.03 -3.95
C GLN A 44 -6.46 -0.91 -3.98
N THR A 45 -6.18 -1.59 -2.86
CA THR A 45 -5.09 -2.56 -2.76
C THR A 45 -5.26 -3.70 -3.74
N LYS A 46 -6.48 -4.25 -3.87
CA LYS A 46 -6.80 -5.29 -4.85
C LYS A 46 -6.58 -4.80 -6.29
N LEU A 47 -7.14 -3.63 -6.63
CA LEU A 47 -6.96 -3.06 -7.97
C LEU A 47 -5.49 -2.80 -8.32
N CYS A 48 -4.71 -2.33 -7.34
CA CYS A 48 -3.29 -2.07 -7.53
C CYS A 48 -2.52 -3.37 -7.76
N ILE A 49 -2.62 -4.36 -6.85
CA ILE A 49 -1.85 -5.61 -6.96
C ILE A 49 -2.23 -6.42 -8.20
N GLU A 50 -3.52 -6.45 -8.58
CA GLU A 50 -3.97 -7.15 -9.78
C GLU A 50 -3.45 -6.46 -11.06
N GLY A 51 -3.42 -5.12 -11.08
CA GLY A 51 -2.99 -4.34 -12.23
C GLY A 51 -1.47 -4.23 -12.43
N LEU A 52 -0.65 -4.51 -11.41
CA LEU A 52 0.80 -4.48 -11.53
C LEU A 52 1.31 -5.58 -12.49
N PRO A 53 2.07 -5.25 -13.55
CA PRO A 53 2.49 -6.22 -14.57
C PRO A 53 3.71 -7.04 -14.18
N ASN A 54 4.54 -6.57 -13.24
CA ASN A 54 5.75 -7.27 -12.84
C ASN A 54 5.41 -8.51 -12.00
N PRO A 55 5.95 -9.70 -12.31
CA PRO A 55 5.67 -10.92 -11.54
C PRO A 55 6.28 -10.91 -10.13
N LYS A 56 7.34 -10.12 -9.89
CA LYS A 56 7.90 -9.88 -8.55
C LYS A 56 7.06 -8.84 -7.80
N LYS A 57 5.76 -9.12 -7.63
CA LYS A 57 4.82 -8.31 -6.86
C LYS A 57 4.32 -9.08 -5.64
N ARG A 58 4.20 -8.40 -4.50
CA ARG A 58 3.75 -9.00 -3.24
C ARG A 58 2.79 -8.06 -2.51
N LEU A 59 1.73 -8.63 -1.95
CA LEU A 59 0.85 -7.97 -0.99
C LEU A 59 1.02 -8.65 0.37
N VAL A 60 1.31 -7.85 1.39
CA VAL A 60 1.37 -8.28 2.78
C VAL A 60 0.35 -7.49 3.58
N ILE A 61 -0.50 -8.21 4.30
CA ILE A 61 -1.43 -7.65 5.29
C ILE A 61 -0.91 -8.09 6.65
N THR A 62 -0.34 -7.16 7.42
CA THR A 62 0.32 -7.54 8.68
C THR A 62 -0.69 -7.95 9.75
N PRO A 63 -0.37 -8.93 10.60
CA PRO A 63 -1.28 -9.48 11.62
C PRO A 63 -1.55 -8.49 12.77
N ALA A 64 -2.82 -8.38 13.20
CA ALA A 64 -3.19 -7.50 14.30
C ALA A 64 -2.69 -8.04 15.65
N GLU A 65 -2.71 -9.36 15.80
CA GLU A 65 -2.32 -10.13 16.97
C GLU A 65 -0.82 -10.02 17.30
N GLU A 66 0.01 -9.63 16.34
CA GLU A 66 1.44 -9.33 16.55
C GLU A 66 1.70 -7.84 16.79
N GLY A 67 0.65 -7.04 17.01
CA GLY A 67 0.77 -5.60 17.14
C GLY A 67 1.20 -4.95 15.84
N ALA A 68 0.58 -5.28 14.71
CA ALA A 68 0.90 -4.68 13.41
C ALA A 68 -0.37 -4.20 12.68
N SER A 69 -1.15 -3.40 13.39
CA SER A 69 -2.48 -2.92 13.01
C SER A 69 -2.57 -1.42 12.71
N SER A 70 -1.64 -0.59 13.20
CA SER A 70 -1.64 0.86 12.98
C SER A 70 -1.10 1.28 11.61
N HIS A 71 -1.48 2.49 11.20
CA HIS A 71 -0.96 3.14 10.01
C HIS A 71 0.57 3.09 9.98
N CYS A 72 1.13 2.67 8.84
CA CYS A 72 2.56 2.44 8.63
C CYS A 72 3.20 1.41 9.59
N ILE A 73 2.41 0.60 10.31
CA ILE A 73 2.88 -0.49 11.16
C ILE A 73 3.88 0.03 12.23
N MET A 74 3.64 1.24 12.75
CA MET A 74 4.59 1.91 13.65
C MET A 74 4.76 1.23 15.00
N GLU A 75 3.76 0.47 15.44
CA GLU A 75 3.81 -0.23 16.71
C GLU A 75 4.65 -1.52 16.68
N ASN A 76 4.91 -2.10 15.50
CA ASN A 76 5.83 -3.22 15.31
C ASN A 76 6.70 -3.04 14.06
N ARG A 77 7.61 -2.08 14.14
CA ARG A 77 8.60 -1.79 13.08
C ARG A 77 9.52 -2.96 12.78
N SER A 78 9.77 -3.85 13.74
CA SER A 78 10.59 -5.03 13.55
C SER A 78 9.96 -5.98 12.54
N LEU A 79 8.67 -6.31 12.70
CA LEU A 79 7.93 -7.15 11.75
C LEU A 79 7.85 -6.49 10.38
N MET A 80 7.51 -5.19 10.32
CA MET A 80 7.48 -4.45 9.04
C MET A 80 8.84 -4.49 8.32
N SER A 81 9.93 -4.34 9.08
CA SER A 81 11.29 -4.41 8.53
C SER A 81 11.62 -5.81 8.00
N GLN A 82 11.21 -6.88 8.68
CA GLN A 82 11.41 -8.24 8.21
C GLN A 82 10.70 -8.46 6.86
N GLU A 83 9.42 -8.15 6.77
CA GLU A 83 8.65 -8.26 5.53
C GLU A 83 9.26 -7.46 4.37
N LEU A 84 9.74 -6.25 4.66
CA LEU A 84 10.38 -5.39 3.67
C LEU A 84 11.73 -5.95 3.21
N PHE A 85 12.64 -6.27 4.13
CA PHE A 85 14.00 -6.66 3.79
C PHE A 85 14.08 -8.08 3.21
N ASP A 86 13.26 -9.02 3.70
CA ASP A 86 13.18 -10.36 3.12
C ASP A 86 12.69 -10.30 1.66
N TRP A 87 11.71 -9.43 1.38
CA TRP A 87 11.26 -9.20 0.00
C TRP A 87 12.33 -8.53 -0.87
N LEU A 88 13.02 -7.51 -0.35
CA LEU A 88 14.11 -6.84 -1.09
C LEU A 88 15.23 -7.81 -1.43
N ASP A 89 15.57 -8.71 -0.50
CA ASP A 89 16.55 -9.77 -0.71
C ASP A 89 16.14 -10.71 -1.86
N GLU A 90 14.87 -11.12 -1.96
CA GLU A 90 14.38 -11.93 -3.09
C GLU A 90 14.37 -11.17 -4.43
N VAL A 91 14.21 -9.85 -4.38
CA VAL A 91 14.19 -9.02 -5.58
C VAL A 91 15.59 -8.81 -6.15
N PHE A 92 16.58 -8.57 -5.28
CA PHE A 92 17.93 -8.14 -5.66
C PHE A 92 19.02 -9.22 -5.60
N LYS A 93 18.79 -10.36 -4.96
CA LYS A 93 19.66 -11.55 -5.12
C LYS A 93 19.38 -12.25 -6.45
#